data_AF-A0A3A4W273-F1
#
_entry.id   AF-A0A3A4W273-F1
#
_cell.length_a   1.000
_cell.length_b   1.000
_cell.length_c   1.000
_cell.angle_alpha   90.00
_cell.angle_beta   90.00
_cell.angle_gamma   90.00
#
_symmetry.space_group_name_H-M   'P 1'
#
loop_
_entity.id
_entity.type
_entity.pdbx_description
1 polymer ?
#
loop_
_entity_poly.entity_id
_entity_poly.type
_entity_poly.pdbx_seq_one_letter_code
_entity_poly.pdbx_strand_id
1 'polypeptide(L)'
;MKSHPDYFNAVTRCLMSFQYVEEALKIVLVRLESLTYFCLRQYTPYNLKPKLDAIQSAAMGRLIDMLTIYTDDKQLIAELRKMKNKRDQIAHRSLLMTIEEVIDKESIHLNVLELEGIKDSTDVVLKKILIKWKDLDNLLNRITAEHL
;
A
#
# COMPACT_ATOMS: atom_id res chain seq x y z
N MET A 1 5.67 2.44 33.72
CA MET A 1 4.74 2.72 32.62
C MET A 1 4.16 4.13 32.66
N LYS A 2 4.99 5.14 32.33
CA LYS A 2 4.46 6.34 31.68
C LYS A 2 4.62 6.11 30.18
N SER A 3 3.55 5.66 29.52
CA SER A 3 3.54 5.66 28.05
C SER A 3 3.69 7.10 27.57
N HIS A 4 4.43 7.31 26.48
CA HIS A 4 4.49 8.60 25.80
C HIS A 4 3.37 8.62 24.75
N PRO A 5 2.18 9.17 25.06
CA PRO A 5 1.00 9.00 24.21
C PRO A 5 1.22 9.57 22.82
N ASP A 6 2.00 10.66 22.73
CA ASP A 6 2.32 11.34 21.48
C ASP A 6 3.15 10.47 20.53
N TYR A 7 4.12 9.70 21.05
CA TYR A 7 4.92 8.78 20.23
C TYR A 7 4.06 7.63 19.70
N PHE A 8 3.28 6.98 20.56
CA PHE A 8 2.41 5.88 20.14
C PHE A 8 1.31 6.33 19.17
N ASN A 9 0.79 7.55 19.36
CA ASN A 9 -0.12 8.18 18.40
C ASN A 9 0.56 8.41 17.04
N ALA A 10 1.79 8.92 17.03
CA ALA A 10 2.57 9.11 15.79
C ALA A 10 2.86 7.78 15.08
N VAL A 11 3.29 6.75 15.81
CA VAL A 11 3.51 5.39 15.28
C VAL A 11 2.21 4.85 14.68
N THR A 12 1.09 4.96 15.41
CA THR A 12 -0.22 4.46 14.96
C THR A 12 -0.66 5.16 13.67
N ARG A 13 -0.55 6.49 13.60
CA ARG A 13 -0.85 7.26 12.38
C ARG A 13 0.04 6.86 11.21
N CYS A 14 1.33 6.64 11.47
CA CYS A 14 2.29 6.20 10.45
C CYS A 14 1.92 4.80 9.93
N LEU A 15 1.68 3.83 10.82
CA LEU A 15 1.24 2.48 10.44
C LEU A 15 -0.09 2.48 9.68
N MET A 16 -1.03 3.34 10.07
CA MET A 16 -2.31 3.51 9.36
C MET A 16 -2.10 4.02 7.92
N SER A 17 -1.15 4.92 7.68
CA SER A 17 -0.84 5.38 6.32
C SER A 17 -0.33 4.24 5.42
N PHE A 18 0.48 3.32 5.94
CA PHE A 18 0.87 2.12 5.21
C PHE A 18 -0.32 1.20 4.92
N GLN A 19 -1.28 1.09 5.85
CA GLN A 19 -2.50 0.31 5.62
C GLN A 19 -3.34 0.89 4.48
N TYR A 20 -3.44 2.22 4.35
CA TYR A 20 -4.13 2.85 3.23
C TYR A 20 -3.46 2.56 1.88
N VAL A 21 -2.13 2.53 1.84
CA VAL A 21 -1.40 2.09 0.64
C VAL A 21 -1.72 0.63 0.32
N GLU A 22 -1.72 -0.25 1.32
CA GLU A 22 -2.02 -1.67 1.12
C GLU A 22 -3.42 -1.86 0.55
N GLU A 23 -4.41 -1.15 1.09
CA GLU A 23 -5.79 -1.20 0.61
C GLU A 23 -5.93 -0.63 -0.81
N ALA A 24 -5.27 0.48 -1.10
CA ALA A 24 -5.24 1.05 -2.45
C ALA A 24 -4.65 0.07 -3.47
N LEU A 25 -3.57 -0.65 -3.11
CA LEU A 25 -2.99 -1.69 -3.97
C LEU A 25 -3.98 -2.85 -4.22
N LYS A 26 -4.70 -3.31 -3.18
CA LYS A 26 -5.71 -4.36 -3.34
C LYS A 26 -6.81 -3.94 -4.30
N ILE A 27 -7.34 -2.73 -4.14
CA ILE A 27 -8.37 -2.18 -5.02
C ILE A 27 -7.89 -2.15 -6.47
N VAL A 28 -6.68 -1.62 -6.71
CA VAL A 28 -6.10 -1.55 -8.06
C VAL A 28 -5.92 -2.94 -8.67
N LEU A 29 -5.36 -3.90 -7.93
CA LEU A 29 -5.16 -5.27 -8.41
C LEU A 29 -6.47 -5.98 -8.72
N VAL A 30 -7.48 -5.84 -7.86
CA VAL A 30 -8.83 -6.39 -8.10
C VAL A 30 -9.40 -5.84 -9.41
N ARG A 31 -9.22 -4.54 -9.67
CA ARG A 31 -9.69 -3.92 -10.91
C ARG A 31 -8.94 -4.43 -12.14
N LEU A 32 -7.61 -4.56 -12.07
CA LEU A 32 -6.78 -5.08 -13.17
C LEU A 32 -7.11 -6.54 -13.51
N GLU A 33 -7.26 -7.40 -12.50
CA GLU A 33 -7.70 -8.79 -12.67
C GLU A 33 -9.10 -8.87 -13.28
N SER A 34 -10.03 -8.06 -12.77
CA SER A 34 -11.41 -8.02 -13.28
C SER A 34 -11.47 -7.57 -14.74
N LEU A 35 -10.70 -6.54 -15.11
CA LEU A 35 -10.59 -6.05 -16.48
C LEU A 35 -10.01 -7.13 -17.40
N THR A 36 -8.90 -7.74 -16.98
CA THR A 36 -8.24 -8.81 -17.75
C THR A 36 -9.20 -9.96 -18.00
N TYR A 37 -9.92 -10.40 -16.98
CA TYR A 37 -10.96 -11.41 -17.11
C TYR A 37 -12.07 -10.97 -18.06
N PHE A 38 -12.62 -9.76 -17.88
CA PHE A 38 -13.70 -9.26 -18.72
C PHE A 38 -13.32 -9.21 -20.21
N CYS A 39 -12.13 -8.69 -20.52
CA CYS A 39 -11.64 -8.58 -21.88
C CYS A 39 -11.32 -9.93 -22.52
N LEU A 40 -10.82 -10.90 -21.75
CA LEU A 40 -10.33 -12.17 -22.32
C LEU A 40 -11.33 -13.31 -22.25
N ARG A 41 -12.33 -13.28 -21.35
CA ARG A 41 -13.22 -14.42 -21.08
C ARG A 41 -13.96 -14.97 -22.30
N GLN A 42 -14.20 -14.16 -23.33
CA GLN A 42 -14.88 -14.59 -24.56
C GLN A 42 -13.92 -15.11 -25.64
N TYR A 43 -12.62 -14.83 -25.50
CA TYR A 43 -11.60 -15.12 -26.52
C TYR A 43 -10.65 -16.25 -26.10
N THR A 44 -10.83 -16.81 -24.90
CA THR A 44 -9.98 -17.86 -24.36
C THR A 44 -10.78 -19.09 -23.97
N PRO A 45 -10.30 -20.30 -24.34
CA PRO A 45 -10.91 -21.55 -23.85
C PRO A 45 -10.54 -21.85 -22.39
N TYR A 46 -9.63 -21.06 -21.79
CA TYR A 46 -9.12 -21.28 -20.45
C TYR A 46 -9.97 -20.59 -19.38
N ASN A 47 -10.07 -21.22 -18.21
CA ASN A 47 -10.79 -20.69 -17.06
C ASN A 47 -9.96 -19.61 -16.33
N LEU A 48 -10.07 -18.35 -16.78
CA LEU A 48 -9.37 -17.19 -16.22
C LEU A 48 -10.06 -16.60 -14.98
N LYS A 49 -10.51 -17.41 -14.02
CA LYS A 49 -11.18 -16.89 -12.81
C LYS A 49 -10.28 -15.85 -12.10
N PRO A 50 -10.79 -14.63 -11.83
CA PRO A 50 -10.04 -13.61 -11.10
C PRO A 50 -9.58 -14.13 -9.73
N LYS A 51 -8.32 -13.88 -9.37
CA LYS A 51 -7.74 -14.34 -8.10
C LYS A 51 -8.04 -13.39 -6.93
N LEU A 52 -9.31 -13.06 -6.72
CA LEU A 52 -9.73 -12.02 -5.77
C LEU A 52 -9.34 -12.35 -4.32
N ASP A 53 -9.56 -13.59 -3.88
CA ASP A 53 -9.24 -14.02 -2.52
C ASP A 53 -7.74 -13.92 -2.25
N ALA A 54 -6.91 -14.30 -3.22
CA ALA A 54 -5.46 -14.22 -3.12
C ALA A 54 -4.97 -12.76 -3.00
N ILE A 55 -5.66 -11.80 -3.64
CA ILE A 55 -5.36 -10.37 -3.49
C ILE A 55 -5.79 -9.88 -2.10
N GLN A 56 -6.99 -10.23 -1.65
CA GLN A 56 -7.53 -9.74 -0.38
C GLN A 56 -6.71 -10.20 0.83
N SER A 57 -6.24 -11.45 0.80
CA SER A 57 -5.41 -12.04 1.87
C SER A 57 -3.92 -11.72 1.74
N ALA A 58 -3.46 -11.09 0.65
CA ALA A 58 -2.04 -10.82 0.44
C ALA A 58 -1.56 -9.62 1.27
N ALA A 59 -0.39 -9.79 1.90
CA ALA A 59 0.33 -8.69 2.54
C ALA A 59 1.00 -7.77 1.49
N MET A 60 1.30 -6.52 1.87
CA MET A 60 1.93 -5.51 1.01
C MET A 60 3.05 -6.04 0.09
N GLY A 61 4.00 -6.83 0.61
CA GLY A 61 5.08 -7.38 -0.21
C GLY A 61 4.58 -8.22 -1.39
N ARG A 62 3.60 -9.10 -1.14
CA ARG A 62 3.01 -9.95 -2.17
C ARG A 62 2.15 -9.14 -3.15
N LEU A 63 1.45 -8.11 -2.68
CA LEU A 63 0.70 -7.19 -3.54
C LEU A 63 1.63 -6.44 -4.50
N ILE A 64 2.80 -6.00 -4.03
CA ILE A 64 3.81 -5.36 -4.88
C ILE A 64 4.28 -6.33 -5.96
N ASP A 65 4.56 -7.59 -5.61
CA ASP A 65 4.97 -8.59 -6.59
C ASP A 65 3.88 -8.87 -7.62
N MET A 66 2.61 -8.95 -7.21
CA MET A 66 1.48 -9.08 -8.13
C MET A 66 1.38 -7.87 -9.07
N LEU A 67 1.61 -6.65 -8.58
CA LEU A 67 1.56 -5.44 -9.39
C LEU A 67 2.60 -5.43 -10.51
N THR A 68 3.77 -6.05 -10.31
CA THR A 68 4.82 -6.13 -11.34
C THR A 68 4.38 -6.83 -12.63
N ILE A 69 3.32 -7.63 -12.58
CA ILE A 69 2.74 -8.29 -13.75
C ILE A 69 2.05 -7.26 -14.67
N TYR A 70 1.55 -6.17 -14.10
CA TYR A 70 0.70 -5.19 -14.79
C TYR A 70 1.40 -3.86 -15.08
N THR A 71 2.61 -3.63 -14.60
CA THR A 71 3.30 -2.36 -14.78
C THR A 71 4.82 -2.51 -14.88
N ASP A 72 5.40 -1.81 -15.85
CA ASP A 72 6.84 -1.64 -16.00
C ASP A 72 7.38 -0.40 -15.25
N ASP A 73 6.56 0.25 -14.42
CA ASP A 73 6.96 1.41 -13.63
C ASP A 73 7.90 1.01 -12.48
N LYS A 74 9.18 0.81 -12.85
CA LYS A 74 10.24 0.40 -11.92
C LYS A 74 10.42 1.41 -10.77
N GLN A 75 10.13 2.69 -11.00
CA GLN A 75 10.22 3.72 -9.98
C GLN A 75 9.15 3.52 -8.92
N LEU A 76 7.88 3.33 -9.32
CA LEU A 76 6.78 3.05 -8.38
C LEU A 76 7.05 1.78 -7.57
N ILE A 77 7.50 0.70 -8.23
CA ILE A 77 7.83 -0.56 -7.54
C ILE A 77 8.96 -0.36 -6.53
N ALA A 78 10.00 0.41 -6.88
CA ALA A 78 11.08 0.72 -5.96
C ALA A 78 10.61 1.56 -4.77
N GLU A 79 9.75 2.56 -4.99
CA GLU A 79 9.15 3.38 -3.92
C GLU A 79 8.30 2.51 -2.97
N LEU A 80 7.45 1.63 -3.51
CA LEU A 80 6.64 0.69 -2.73
C LEU A 80 7.49 -0.27 -1.88
N ARG A 81 8.57 -0.82 -2.46
CA ARG A 81 9.49 -1.70 -1.71
C ARG A 81 10.20 -0.97 -0.59
N LYS A 82 10.63 0.28 -0.82
CA LYS A 82 11.21 1.13 0.23
C LYS A 82 10.21 1.37 1.36
N MET A 83 8.95 1.65 1.04
CA MET A 83 7.90 1.83 2.07
C MET A 83 7.64 0.56 2.87
N LYS A 84 7.54 -0.60 2.22
CA LYS A 84 7.41 -1.90 2.90
C LYS A 84 8.54 -2.09 3.92
N ASN A 85 9.78 -1.84 3.52
CA ASN A 85 10.93 -1.97 4.43
C ASN A 85 10.85 -0.99 5.61
N LYS A 86 10.45 0.27 5.37
CA LYS A 86 10.23 1.26 6.43
C LYS A 86 9.12 0.85 7.40
N ARG A 87 8.00 0.35 6.89
CA ARG A 87 6.89 -0.17 7.70
C ARG A 87 7.37 -1.27 8.64
N ASP A 88 8.10 -2.25 8.11
CA ASP A 88 8.60 -3.38 8.90
C ASP A 88 9.60 -2.90 9.98
N GLN A 89 10.47 -1.94 9.65
CA GLN A 89 11.37 -1.31 10.61
C GLN A 89 10.61 -0.58 11.73
N ILE A 90 9.59 0.22 11.40
CA ILE A 90 8.78 0.95 12.39
C ILE A 90 8.01 -0.02 13.28
N ALA A 91 7.39 -1.05 12.72
CA ALA A 91 6.66 -2.06 13.47
C ALA A 91 7.56 -2.84 14.45
N HIS A 92 8.80 -3.13 14.03
CA HIS A 92 9.78 -3.78 14.91
C HIS A 92 10.29 -2.82 16.00
N ARG A 93 10.62 -1.58 15.63
CA ARG A 93 11.12 -0.56 16.56
C ARG A 93 10.08 -0.19 17.62
N SER A 94 8.81 -0.05 17.24
CA SER A 94 7.74 0.28 18.17
C SER A 94 7.55 -0.81 19.22
N LEU A 95 7.68 -2.08 18.84
CA LEU A 95 7.66 -3.21 19.77
C LEU A 95 8.81 -3.12 20.79
N LEU A 96 10.04 -2.85 20.33
CA LEU A 96 11.22 -2.71 21.20
C LEU A 96 11.10 -1.53 22.16
N MET A 97 10.60 -0.37 21.70
CA MET A 97 10.38 0.80 22.57
C MET A 97 9.25 0.59 23.60
N THR A 98 8.42 -0.43 23.42
CA THR A 98 7.43 -0.84 24.43
C THR A 98 8.09 -1.67 25.54
N ILE A 99 9.26 -2.26 25.28
CA ILE A 99 9.99 -3.16 26.19
C ILE A 99 11.10 -2.40 26.94
N GLU A 100 11.82 -1.50 26.27
CA GLU A 100 12.90 -0.70 26.86
C GLU A 100 12.39 0.71 27.22
N GLU A 101 11.90 0.88 28.46
CA GLU A 101 11.43 2.17 29.00
C GLU A 101 12.58 3.17 29.28
N VAL A 102 13.41 3.59 28.32
CA VAL A 102 14.24 4.78 28.54
C VAL A 102 14.57 5.46 27.22
N ILE A 103 13.86 6.54 26.90
CA ILE A 103 14.40 7.59 26.02
C ILE A 103 13.92 8.96 26.55
N ASP A 104 14.86 9.87 26.74
CA ASP A 104 14.62 11.28 27.08
C ASP A 104 13.62 11.97 26.12
N LYS A 105 12.92 13.00 26.60
CA LYS A 105 11.88 13.73 25.85
C LYS A 105 12.37 14.27 24.51
N GLU A 106 13.63 14.70 24.41
CA GLU A 106 14.18 15.25 23.17
C GLU A 106 14.27 14.17 22.08
N SER A 107 14.72 12.97 22.44
CA SER A 107 14.82 11.87 21.50
C SER A 107 13.44 11.30 21.11
N ILE A 108 12.44 11.36 22.00
CA ILE A 108 11.04 11.09 21.63
C ILE A 108 10.53 12.10 20.59
N HIS A 109 10.83 13.39 20.78
CA HIS A 109 10.42 14.42 19.83
C HIS A 109 11.04 14.21 18.44
N LEU A 110 12.35 13.90 18.37
CA LEU A 110 13.03 13.59 17.11
C LEU A 110 12.40 12.37 16.40
N ASN A 111 12.03 11.33 17.17
CA ASN A 111 11.38 10.15 16.59
C ASN A 111 9.97 10.46 16.07
N VAL A 112 9.22 11.36 16.72
CA VAL A 112 7.91 11.81 16.21
C VAL A 112 8.07 12.53 14.88
N LEU A 113 9.03 13.45 14.76
CA LEU A 113 9.32 14.16 13.52
C LEU A 113 9.73 13.20 12.38
N GLU A 114 10.54 12.18 12.69
CA GLU A 114 10.90 11.13 11.73
C GLU A 114 9.66 10.38 11.22
N LEU A 115 8.76 9.98 12.13
CA LEU A 115 7.53 9.27 11.79
C LEU A 115 6.58 10.12 10.93
N GLU A 116 6.49 11.43 11.21
CA GLU A 116 5.70 12.37 10.40
C GLU A 116 6.28 12.51 8.98
N GLY A 117 7.59 12.63 8.83
CA GLY A 117 8.23 12.67 7.50
C GLY A 117 8.03 11.38 6.70
N ILE A 118 7.99 10.22 7.38
CA ILE A 118 7.67 8.93 6.74
C ILE A 118 6.20 8.87 6.32
N LYS A 119 5.27 9.36 7.16
CA LYS A 119 3.86 9.46 6.81
C LYS A 119 3.66 10.33 5.58
N ASP A 120 4.28 11.50 5.53
CA ASP A 120 4.16 12.40 4.37
C ASP A 120 4.69 11.77 3.08
N SER A 121 5.81 11.05 3.17
CA SER A 121 6.34 10.25 2.05
C SER A 121 5.34 9.19 1.58
N THR A 122 4.66 8.54 2.53
CA THR A 122 3.64 7.51 2.27
C THR A 122 2.41 8.10 1.60
N ASP A 123 1.97 9.28 2.05
CA ASP A 123 0.85 10.03 1.45
C ASP A 123 1.15 10.43 -0.01
N VAL A 124 2.40 10.78 -0.33
CA VAL A 124 2.81 11.05 -1.72
C VAL A 124 2.68 9.79 -2.59
N VAL A 125 3.16 8.64 -2.12
CA VAL A 125 3.06 7.39 -2.87
C VAL A 125 1.60 6.96 -3.03
N LEU A 126 0.80 7.09 -1.97
CA LEU A 126 -0.63 6.83 -2.02
C LEU A 126 -1.31 7.68 -3.11
N LYS A 127 -1.03 8.99 -3.16
CA LYS A 127 -1.55 9.87 -4.22
C LYS A 127 -1.17 9.40 -5.62
N LYS A 128 0.07 8.94 -5.83
CA LYS A 128 0.50 8.39 -7.13
C LYS A 128 -0.30 7.15 -7.52
N ILE A 129 -0.55 6.25 -6.57
CA ILE A 129 -1.39 5.05 -6.80
C ILE A 129 -2.82 5.47 -7.16
N LEU A 130 -3.40 6.41 -6.41
CA LEU A 130 -4.77 6.90 -6.65
C LEU A 130 -4.92 7.60 -8.01
N ILE A 131 -3.91 8.34 -8.47
CA ILE A 131 -3.91 8.95 -9.81
C ILE A 131 -3.92 7.86 -10.89
N LYS A 132 -2.99 6.90 -10.82
CA LYS A 132 -2.95 5.78 -11.78
C LYS A 132 -4.25 4.96 -11.74
N TRP A 133 -4.86 4.83 -10.56
CA TRP A 133 -6.16 4.18 -10.43
C TRP A 133 -7.27 4.96 -11.14
N LYS A 134 -7.32 6.28 -10.98
CA LYS A 134 -8.29 7.13 -11.69
C LYS A 134 -8.16 6.97 -13.21
N ASP A 135 -6.94 6.86 -13.73
CA ASP A 135 -6.70 6.63 -15.15
C ASP A 135 -7.23 5.25 -15.60
N LEU A 136 -7.02 4.21 -14.80
CA LEU A 136 -7.57 2.88 -15.05
C LEU A 136 -9.10 2.87 -15.03
N ASP A 137 -9.71 3.57 -14.06
CA ASP A 137 -11.17 3.65 -13.94
C ASP A 137 -11.80 4.40 -15.11
N ASN A 138 -11.15 5.48 -15.57
CA ASN A 138 -11.54 6.19 -16.79
C ASN A 138 -11.46 5.29 -18.03
N LEU A 139 -10.40 4.47 -18.15
CA LEU A 139 -10.26 3.52 -19.25
C LEU A 139 -11.36 2.45 -19.20
N LEU A 140 -11.63 1.89 -18.02
CA LEU A 140 -12.72 0.93 -17.79
C LEU A 140 -14.06 1.50 -18.23
N ASN A 141 -14.40 2.70 -17.78
CA ASN A 141 -15.67 3.36 -18.11
C ASN A 141 -15.83 3.57 -19.63
N ARG A 142 -14.75 3.90 -20.34
CA ARG A 142 -14.75 4.01 -21.81
C ARG A 142 -15.01 2.66 -22.47
N ILE A 143 -14.27 1.63 -22.09
CA ILE A 143 -14.42 0.27 -22.65
C ILE A 143 -15.84 -0.24 -22.41
N THR A 144 -16.40 -0.08 -21.21
CA THR A 144 -17.75 -0.54 -20.90
C THR A 144 -18.82 0.25 -21.66
N ALA A 145 -18.63 1.54 -21.88
CA ALA A 145 -19.57 2.36 -22.66
C ALA A 145 -19.57 2.01 -24.15
N GLU A 146 -18.47 1.48 -24.68
CA GLU A 146 -18.37 1.01 -26.07
C GLU A 146 -18.95 -0.40 -26.28
N HIS A 147 -19.13 -1.17 -25.19
CA HIS A 147 -19.63 -2.56 -25.22
C HIS A 147 -21.05 -2.73 -24.66
N LEU A 148 -21.72 -1.62 -24.30
CA LEU A 148 -23.14 -1.55 -23.93
C LEU A 148 -23.96 -0.97 -25.10
#